data_AF-A0A7S2QLM9-F1
#
_entry.id   AF-A0A7S2QLM9-F1
#
_cell.length_a   1.000
_cell.length_b   1.000
_cell.length_c   1.000
_cell.angle_alpha   90.00
_cell.angle_beta   90.00
_cell.angle_gamma   90.00
#
_symmetry.space_group_name_H-M   'P 1'
#
loop_
_entity.id
_entity.type
_entity.pdbx_description
1 polymer ?
#
loop_
_entity_poly.entity_id
_entity_poly.type
_entity_poly.pdbx_seq_one_letter_code
_entity_poly.pdbx_strand_id
1 'polypeptide(L)'
;GRLFGCVEVDTTTYAIPAPSVVQDWLSASLAPGFVFHVKLFGLFAAGRCGRSQLPAAVRELVPGGGEFAPATVRAADMPPAALDECWRLFNELLAALQAKGRLGAVLLQHQSDVA
;
A
#
# COMPACT_ATOMS: atom_id res chain seq x y z
N GLY A 1 -22.76 -11.23 19.76
CA GLY A 1 -21.80 -10.11 19.81
C GLY A 1 -21.80 -9.40 18.48
N ARG A 2 -21.58 -8.08 18.44
CA ARG A 2 -21.39 -7.36 17.18
C ARG A 2 -20.09 -7.84 16.54
N LEU A 3 -20.20 -8.55 15.42
CA LEU A 3 -19.08 -8.97 14.60
C LEU A 3 -19.09 -8.04 13.38
N PHE A 4 -18.06 -7.23 13.22
CA PHE A 4 -17.85 -6.52 11.96
C PHE A 4 -17.45 -7.54 10.91
N GLY A 5 -18.02 -7.46 9.71
CA GLY A 5 -17.70 -8.36 8.59
C GLY A 5 -16.50 -7.91 7.77
N CYS A 6 -16.03 -6.68 7.97
CA CYS A 6 -14.87 -6.15 7.29
C CYS A 6 -14.21 -4.99 8.04
N VAL A 7 -13.01 -4.64 7.59
CA VAL A 7 -12.33 -3.40 7.92
C VAL A 7 -11.69 -2.80 6.66
N GLU A 8 -11.63 -1.47 6.61
CA GLU A 8 -10.79 -0.76 5.66
C GLU A 8 -9.40 -0.54 6.27
N VAL A 9 -8.36 -0.91 5.53
CA VAL A 9 -6.96 -0.68 5.89
C VAL A 9 -6.49 0.59 5.21
N ASP A 10 -6.64 1.73 5.87
CA ASP A 10 -6.23 3.03 5.33
C ASP A 10 -4.72 3.26 5.34
N THR A 11 -4.00 2.57 6.24
CA THR A 11 -2.57 2.73 6.48
C THR A 11 -1.75 2.42 5.24
N THR A 12 -2.28 1.55 4.38
CA THR A 12 -1.71 1.18 3.08
C THR A 12 -1.63 2.36 2.09
N THR A 13 -2.41 3.42 2.30
CA THR A 13 -2.27 4.69 1.58
C THR A 13 -0.93 5.37 1.87
N TYR A 14 -0.44 5.25 3.10
CA TYR A 14 0.73 5.99 3.61
C TYR A 14 2.01 5.15 3.65
N ALA A 15 1.90 3.82 3.64
CA ALA A 15 3.03 2.92 3.55
C ALA A 15 2.58 1.53 3.07
N ILE A 16 3.38 0.88 2.23
CA ILE A 16 3.24 -0.57 2.01
C ILE A 16 3.80 -1.27 3.25
N PRO A 17 3.00 -2.00 4.04
CA PRO A 17 3.48 -2.62 5.27
C PRO A 17 4.41 -3.79 4.95
N ALA A 18 5.28 -4.12 5.90
CA ALA A 18 6.12 -5.32 5.79
C ALA A 18 5.24 -6.60 5.74
N PRO A 19 5.70 -7.68 5.09
CA PRO A 19 4.95 -8.94 5.03
C PRO A 19 4.54 -9.48 6.40
N SER A 20 5.36 -9.29 7.44
CA SER A 20 5.04 -9.70 8.81
C SER A 20 3.77 -9.05 9.36
N VAL A 21 3.56 -7.76 9.08
CA VAL A 21 2.36 -7.03 9.51
C VAL A 21 1.10 -7.63 8.86
N VAL A 22 1.18 -8.02 7.59
CA VAL A 22 0.07 -8.69 6.89
C VAL A 22 -0.19 -10.07 7.48
N GLN A 23 0.86 -10.81 7.87
CA GLN A 23 0.68 -12.09 8.57
C GLN A 23 0.03 -11.91 9.95
N ASP A 24 0.37 -10.85 10.68
CA ASP A 24 -0.27 -10.54 11.96
C ASP A 24 -1.76 -10.27 11.78
N TRP A 25 -2.16 -9.54 10.73
CA TRP A 25 -3.58 -9.33 10.39
C TRP A 25 -4.31 -10.64 10.12
N LEU A 26 -3.67 -11.55 9.37
CA LEU A 26 -4.24 -12.86 9.02
C LEU A 26 -4.28 -13.84 10.21
N SER A 27 -3.43 -13.63 11.20
CA SER A 27 -3.32 -14.46 12.41
C SER A 27 -4.25 -13.98 13.54
N ALA A 28 -4.86 -12.82 13.40
CA ALA A 28 -5.82 -12.30 14.36
C ALA A 28 -7.09 -13.16 14.43
N SER A 29 -7.83 -13.05 15.53
CA SER A 29 -9.14 -13.68 15.66
C SER A 29 -10.17 -12.94 14.79
N LEU A 30 -10.45 -13.49 13.61
CA LEU A 30 -11.34 -12.90 12.62
C LEU A 30 -12.69 -13.65 12.57
N ALA A 31 -13.78 -12.90 12.41
CA ALA A 31 -15.10 -13.51 12.22
C ALA A 31 -15.13 -14.41 10.95
N PRO A 32 -16.00 -15.43 10.91
CA PRO A 32 -16.26 -16.17 9.68
C PRO A 32 -16.63 -15.22 8.54
N GLY A 33 -15.96 -15.34 7.40
CA GLY A 33 -16.18 -14.47 6.24
C GLY A 33 -15.66 -13.04 6.37
N PHE A 34 -14.94 -12.69 7.46
CA PHE A 34 -14.31 -11.37 7.59
C PHE A 34 -13.36 -11.07 6.42
N VAL A 35 -13.39 -9.85 5.88
CA VAL A 35 -12.50 -9.38 4.81
C VAL A 35 -11.84 -8.04 5.11
N PHE A 36 -10.69 -7.79 4.46
CA PHE A 36 -9.99 -6.52 4.47
C PHE A 36 -10.22 -5.81 3.13
N HIS A 37 -10.68 -4.56 3.20
CA HIS A 37 -10.63 -3.63 2.07
C HIS A 37 -9.33 -2.83 2.16
N VAL A 38 -8.50 -2.86 1.13
CA VAL A 38 -7.17 -2.27 1.14
C VAL A 38 -7.19 -0.98 0.33
N LYS A 39 -6.75 0.13 0.93
CA LYS A 39 -6.55 1.37 0.16
C LYS A 39 -5.33 1.25 -0.74
N LEU A 40 -5.48 1.75 -1.96
CA LEU A 40 -4.38 1.79 -2.92
C LEU A 40 -3.28 2.69 -2.37
N PHE A 41 -2.02 2.25 -2.48
CA PHE A 41 -0.88 3.04 -2.02
C PHE A 41 -0.86 4.42 -2.69
N GLY A 42 -0.59 5.47 -1.91
CA GLY A 42 -0.73 6.86 -2.33
C GLY A 42 0.06 7.22 -3.59
N LEU A 43 1.21 6.57 -3.81
CA LEU A 43 1.98 6.74 -5.06
C LEU A 43 1.16 6.35 -6.30
N PHE A 44 0.40 5.25 -6.24
CA PHE A 44 -0.43 4.80 -7.36
C PHE A 44 -1.73 5.60 -7.45
N ALA A 45 -2.34 5.93 -6.31
CA ALA A 45 -3.62 6.64 -6.28
C ALA A 45 -3.50 8.11 -6.71
N ALA A 46 -2.40 8.79 -6.34
CA ALA A 46 -2.21 10.22 -6.58
C ALA A 46 -1.05 10.56 -7.54
N GLY A 47 -0.32 9.55 -8.03
CA GLY A 47 0.87 9.72 -8.87
C GLY A 47 2.08 10.30 -8.14
N ARG A 48 1.99 10.53 -6.83
CA ARG A 48 3.07 11.05 -5.98
C ARG A 48 2.90 10.61 -4.53
N CYS A 49 4.02 10.50 -3.80
CA CYS A 49 4.02 10.26 -2.35
C CYS A 49 5.27 10.88 -1.71
N GLY A 50 5.31 10.92 -0.38
CA GLY A 50 6.53 11.27 0.34
C GLY A 50 7.63 10.23 0.09
N ARG A 51 8.89 10.66 -0.07
CA ARG A 51 10.03 9.75 -0.29
C ARG A 51 10.25 8.79 0.88
N SER A 52 9.91 9.23 2.11
CA SER A 52 9.95 8.40 3.32
C SER A 52 8.88 7.29 3.33
N GLN A 53 7.81 7.44 2.56
CA GLN A 53 6.72 6.46 2.44
C GLN A 53 7.07 5.29 1.52
N LEU A 54 8.08 5.46 0.65
CA LEU A 54 8.57 4.37 -0.19
C LEU A 54 9.15 3.24 0.69
N PRO A 55 8.87 1.96 0.36
CA PRO A 55 9.61 0.85 0.92
C PRO A 55 11.13 1.03 0.75
N ALA A 56 11.92 0.49 1.68
CA ALA A 56 13.38 0.63 1.65
C ALA A 56 13.97 0.15 0.30
N ALA A 57 13.56 -1.04 -0.17
CA ALA A 57 13.97 -1.61 -1.44
C ALA A 57 13.64 -0.71 -2.65
N VAL A 58 12.50 -0.02 -2.63
CA VAL A 58 12.14 0.94 -3.68
C VAL A 58 12.99 2.20 -3.57
N ARG A 59 13.22 2.70 -2.36
CA ARG A 59 14.00 3.92 -2.12
C ARG A 59 15.45 3.81 -2.57
N GLU A 60 16.04 2.62 -2.47
CA GLU A 60 17.39 2.31 -2.97
C GLU A 60 17.48 2.40 -4.50
N LEU A 61 16.38 2.13 -5.21
CA LEU A 61 16.29 2.21 -6.66
C LEU A 61 15.98 3.62 -7.17
N VAL A 62 15.56 4.56 -6.31
CA VAL A 62 15.26 5.95 -6.69
C VAL A 62 16.50 6.84 -6.52
N PRO A 63 17.03 7.45 -7.61
CA PRO A 63 18.17 8.36 -7.56
C PRO A 63 17.96 9.57 -6.64
N GLY A 64 19.06 10.26 -6.32
CA GLY A 64 19.02 11.49 -5.55
C GLY A 64 18.75 11.29 -4.06
N GLY A 65 19.44 10.34 -3.42
CA GLY A 65 19.49 10.23 -1.96
C GLY A 65 20.38 11.29 -1.31
N GLY A 66 20.28 11.47 0.00
CA GLY A 66 21.06 12.45 0.78
C GLY A 66 20.26 13.66 1.25
N GLU A 67 20.94 14.64 1.85
CA GLU A 67 20.33 15.84 2.47
C GLU A 67 19.51 16.69 1.49
N PHE A 68 19.86 16.66 0.20
CA PHE A 68 19.18 17.41 -0.87
C PHE A 68 18.12 16.60 -1.62
N ALA A 69 17.79 15.39 -1.16
CA ALA A 69 16.77 14.56 -1.78
C ALA A 69 15.40 15.26 -1.72
N PRO A 70 14.60 15.24 -2.81
CA PRO A 70 13.26 15.79 -2.75
C PRO A 70 12.40 15.00 -1.75
N ALA A 71 11.66 15.74 -0.92
CA ALA A 71 10.78 15.15 0.10
C ALA A 71 9.61 14.35 -0.52
N THR A 72 9.25 14.65 -1.77
CA THR A 72 8.19 14.00 -2.54
C THR A 72 8.77 13.36 -3.79
N VAL A 73 8.26 12.19 -4.16
CA VAL A 73 8.56 11.51 -5.43
C VAL A 73 7.30 11.46 -6.29
N ARG A 74 7.46 11.53 -7.60
CA ARG A 74 6.39 11.37 -8.59
C ARG A 74 6.61 10.07 -9.34
N ALA A 75 5.56 9.29 -9.54
CA ALA A 75 5.64 7.99 -10.23
C ALA A 75 6.20 8.14 -11.66
N ALA A 76 5.83 9.22 -12.36
CA ALA A 76 6.31 9.53 -13.71
C ALA A 76 7.82 9.82 -13.78
N ASP A 77 8.45 10.21 -12.67
CA ASP A 77 9.87 10.57 -12.60
C ASP A 77 10.71 9.42 -11.99
N MET A 78 10.10 8.29 -11.62
CA MET A 78 10.79 7.14 -11.05
C MET A 78 11.41 6.26 -12.14
N PRO A 79 12.59 5.65 -11.88
CA PRO A 79 13.09 4.59 -12.75
C PRO A 79 12.07 3.45 -12.86
N PRO A 80 11.91 2.82 -14.04
CA PRO A 80 10.95 1.72 -14.24
C PRO A 80 11.10 0.61 -13.20
N ALA A 81 12.35 0.19 -12.92
CA ALA A 81 12.64 -0.84 -11.92
C ALA A 81 12.15 -0.48 -10.51
N ALA A 82 12.17 0.81 -10.13
CA ALA A 82 11.67 1.25 -8.83
C ALA A 82 10.13 1.20 -8.77
N LEU A 83 9.46 1.59 -9.86
CA LEU A 83 8.01 1.54 -9.95
C LEU A 83 7.50 0.09 -9.98
N ASP A 84 8.18 -0.79 -10.74
CA ASP A 84 7.89 -2.22 -10.80
C ASP A 84 8.06 -2.89 -9.44
N GLU A 85 9.14 -2.58 -8.71
CA GLU A 85 9.37 -3.08 -7.36
C GLU A 85 8.29 -2.62 -6.37
N CYS A 86 7.82 -1.38 -6.51
CA CYS A 86 6.73 -0.86 -5.69
C CYS A 86 5.42 -1.62 -5.96
N TRP A 87 5.11 -1.88 -7.24
CA TRP A 87 3.96 -2.69 -7.63
C TRP A 87 4.08 -4.13 -7.14
N ARG A 88 5.27 -4.74 -7.26
CA ARG A 88 5.54 -6.10 -6.78
C ARG A 88 5.21 -6.21 -5.29
N LEU A 89 5.75 -5.32 -4.46
CA LEU A 89 5.52 -5.33 -3.01
C LEU A 89 4.05 -5.11 -2.64
N PHE A 90 3.34 -4.21 -3.33
CA PHE A 90 1.91 -4.00 -3.08
C PHE A 90 1.08 -5.21 -3.51
N ASN A 91 1.40 -5.83 -4.64
CA ASN A 91 0.73 -7.03 -5.12
C ASN A 91 0.98 -8.24 -4.21
N GLU A 92 2.15 -8.35 -3.56
CA GLU A 92 2.41 -9.40 -2.56
C GLU A 92 1.51 -9.29 -1.33
N LEU A 93 1.26 -8.08 -0.85
CA LEU A 93 0.28 -7.83 0.20
C LEU A 93 -1.13 -8.30 -0.23
N LEU A 94 -1.56 -7.93 -1.45
CA LEU A 94 -2.87 -8.30 -1.96
C LEU A 94 -2.99 -9.82 -2.15
N ALA A 95 -1.95 -10.44 -2.69
CA ALA A 95 -1.89 -11.88 -2.93
C ALA A 95 -1.97 -12.66 -1.60
N ALA A 96 -1.32 -12.19 -0.54
CA ALA A 96 -1.41 -12.82 0.79
C ALA A 96 -2.85 -12.83 1.33
N LEU A 97 -3.56 -11.71 1.20
CA LEU A 97 -4.97 -11.60 1.61
C LEU A 97 -5.89 -12.45 0.71
N GLN A 98 -5.67 -12.41 -0.61
CA GLN A 98 -6.45 -13.16 -1.59
C GLN A 98 -6.30 -14.68 -1.38
N ALA A 99 -5.08 -15.16 -1.14
CA ALA A 99 -4.79 -16.58 -0.90
C ALA A 99 -5.51 -17.15 0.34
N LYS A 100 -5.90 -16.29 1.29
CA LYS A 100 -6.70 -16.67 2.47
C LYS A 100 -8.19 -16.41 2.32
N GLY A 101 -8.65 -15.93 1.16
CA GLY A 101 -10.04 -15.51 0.94
C GLY A 101 -10.43 -14.31 1.81
N ARG A 102 -9.45 -13.46 2.19
CA ARG A 102 -9.64 -12.32 3.10
C ARG A 102 -9.52 -10.97 2.39
N LEU A 103 -9.28 -10.92 1.09
CA LEU A 103 -9.30 -9.67 0.32
C LEU A 103 -10.73 -9.34 -0.12
N GLY A 104 -11.27 -8.21 0.33
CA GLY A 104 -12.61 -7.75 -0.03
C GLY A 104 -12.61 -6.86 -1.28
N ALA A 105 -11.89 -5.74 -1.21
CA ALA A 105 -11.77 -4.78 -2.32
C ALA A 105 -10.42 -4.05 -2.26
N VAL A 106 -9.98 -3.52 -3.39
CA VAL A 106 -8.88 -2.54 -3.47
C VAL A 106 -9.51 -1.19 -3.79
N LEU A 107 -9.32 -0.22 -2.90
CA LEU A 107 -9.98 1.07 -2.95
C LEU A 107 -9.05 2.11 -3.58
N LEU A 108 -9.41 2.64 -4.74
CA LEU A 108 -8.81 3.84 -5.29
C LEU A 108 -9.67 5.04 -4.87
N GLN A 109 -9.22 5.76 -3.85
CA GLN A 109 -9.82 7.02 -3.46
C GLN A 109 -8.96 8.16 -4.01
N HIS A 110 -9.53 8.96 -4.91
CA HIS A 110 -8.93 10.21 -5.35
C HIS A 110 -9.69 11.39 -4.73
N GLN A 111 -9.03 12.53 -4.59
CA GLN A 111 -9.76 13.75 -4.33
C GLN A 111 -10.43 14.18 -5.63
N SER A 112 -11.72 14.46 -5.57
CA SER A 112 -12.44 15.09 -6.65
C SER A 112 -12.33 16.60 -6.48
N ASP A 113 -11.83 17.29 -7.51
CA ASP A 113 -11.92 18.74 -7.63
C ASP A 113 -13.38 19.12 -7.93
N VAL A 114 -14.27 18.94 -6.94
CA VAL A 114 -15.58 19.59 -6.94
C VAL A 114 -15.38 20.92 -6.25
N ALA A 115 -15.12 21.94 -7.07
CA ALA A 115 -15.23 23.34 -6.71
C ALA A 115 -16.69 23.70 -6.37
#